data_AF-A0A5F4VWC0-F1
#
_entry.id   AF-A0A5F4VWC0-F1
#
_cell.length_a   1.000
_cell.length_b   1.000
_cell.length_c   1.000
_cell.angle_alpha   90.00
_cell.angle_beta   90.00
_cell.angle_gamma   90.00
#
_symmetry.space_group_name_H-M   'P 1'
#
loop_
_entity.id
_entity.type
_entity.pdbx_description
1 polymer ?
#
loop_
_entity_poly.entity_id
_entity_poly.type
_entity_poly.pdbx_seq_one_letter_code
_entity_poly.pdbx_strand_id
1 'polypeptide(L)'
;MGFHHIGQTGLELQSPGHSLPPLPAVFVMLTCAFRYGRDDLDVIGLTFRKDLYVQTLQVVPAESTSPQGPLTVLQERLLHKLGDNAYPFTLQMVTNLPCSVTLQPGPEDAGKPCGIDFEVKSFCAENPEETVSKRDYVRLVIRKVQFAPPEAGPGPSAQTVRRFLLSAQPLQLQAWMDREVHYHGEPISVNVSINNSTNKVIKKIKISVDQVTDVVLYSLDKYSKTVFIQEFTETVAANSNFSQSFAVTPILAASCQKRGLALDGKLKHEDTNLASSTIIRPGMDKELLGILVSYKVRVNLMVSCGGILGDLTASDVGVELPLVLIHPKPSHEAASSEDIVIEEFTRKGEEESQKPLEAEGDQGS
;
A
#
# COMPACT_ATOMS: atom_id res chain seq x y z
N MET A 1 -9.49 -17.27 -16.14
CA MET A 1 -8.27 -16.44 -15.97
C MET A 1 -8.38 -15.24 -16.90
N GLY A 2 -8.98 -14.14 -16.43
CA GLY A 2 -9.00 -12.88 -17.19
C GLY A 2 -7.74 -12.10 -16.86
N PHE A 3 -6.80 -12.02 -17.81
CA PHE A 3 -5.61 -11.18 -17.70
C PHE A 3 -6.02 -9.74 -18.02
N HIS A 4 -6.12 -8.88 -17.01
CA HIS A 4 -6.20 -7.44 -17.26
C HIS A 4 -4.79 -6.93 -17.52
N HIS A 5 -4.54 -6.51 -18.76
CA HIS A 5 -3.32 -5.81 -19.17
C HIS A 5 -3.21 -4.51 -18.36
N ILE A 6 -2.23 -4.45 -17.46
CA ILE A 6 -1.85 -3.20 -16.79
C ILE A 6 -0.88 -2.48 -17.72
N GLY A 7 -1.42 -1.84 -18.76
CA GLY A 7 -0.68 -0.93 -19.61
C GLY A 7 -0.81 0.49 -19.08
N GLN A 8 0.31 1.21 -18.94
CA GLN A 8 0.22 2.67 -18.91
C GLN A 8 0.27 3.21 -20.33
N THR A 9 -0.67 4.09 -20.64
CA THR A 9 -0.76 4.77 -21.94
C THR A 9 -0.64 6.26 -21.73
N GLY A 10 0.05 6.94 -22.62
CA GLY A 10 0.21 8.39 -22.58
C GLY A 10 0.54 8.96 -23.95
N LEU A 11 0.63 10.28 -24.00
CA LEU A 11 1.19 11.03 -25.13
C LEU A 11 2.35 11.87 -24.67
N GLU A 12 3.31 12.08 -25.56
CA GLU A 12 4.41 13.02 -25.37
C GLU A 12 4.29 14.18 -26.38
N LEU A 13 4.49 15.40 -25.90
CA LEU A 13 4.45 16.62 -26.72
C LEU A 13 5.85 17.13 -26.96
N GLN A 14 6.22 17.29 -28.23
CA GLN A 14 7.50 17.88 -28.62
C GLN A 14 7.33 19.37 -28.97
N SER A 15 8.15 20.24 -28.39
CA SER A 15 8.17 21.66 -28.75
C SER A 15 8.86 21.86 -30.10
N PRO A 16 8.30 22.64 -31.04
CA PRO A 16 8.95 22.93 -32.31
C PRO A 16 10.14 23.88 -32.09
N GLY A 17 11.37 23.37 -32.22
CA GLY A 17 12.60 24.15 -32.20
C GLY A 17 12.94 24.72 -33.59
N HIS A 18 13.37 25.99 -33.63
CA HIS A 18 13.91 26.63 -34.83
C HIS A 18 15.23 25.95 -35.28
N SER A 19 15.22 25.31 -36.46
CA SER A 19 16.34 24.93 -37.35
C SER A 19 17.68 24.40 -36.76
N LEU A 20 18.02 23.12 -37.10
CA LEU A 20 19.26 22.31 -36.91
C LEU A 20 19.39 21.56 -35.56
N PRO A 21 20.06 20.37 -35.43
CA PRO A 21 20.46 19.27 -36.35
C PRO A 21 19.41 18.10 -36.28
N PRO A 22 19.65 16.76 -36.47
CA PRO A 22 18.54 15.81 -36.36
C PRO A 22 17.99 15.88 -34.94
N LEU A 23 16.66 15.94 -34.81
CA LEU A 23 16.00 16.04 -33.50
C LEU A 23 16.48 14.89 -32.60
N PRO A 24 16.91 15.16 -31.35
CA PRO A 24 17.31 14.11 -30.42
C PRO A 24 16.16 13.13 -30.22
N ALA A 25 16.50 11.85 -30.06
CA ALA A 25 15.50 10.82 -29.86
C ALA A 25 14.82 11.01 -28.52
N VAL A 26 13.51 10.79 -28.51
CA VAL A 26 12.66 10.92 -27.33
C VAL A 26 12.38 9.53 -26.79
N PHE A 27 12.75 9.32 -25.53
CA PHE A 27 12.58 8.05 -24.83
C PHE A 27 11.62 8.21 -23.67
N VAL A 28 10.78 7.19 -23.47
CA VAL A 28 9.97 7.01 -22.26
C VAL A 28 10.47 5.76 -21.54
N MET A 29 10.77 5.91 -20.27
CA MET A 29 11.28 4.86 -19.40
C MET A 29 10.33 4.65 -18.22
N LEU A 30 9.96 3.39 -17.98
CA LEU A 30 9.28 2.94 -16.78
C LEU A 30 10.26 2.21 -15.88
N THR A 31 10.45 2.71 -14.66
CA THR A 31 11.30 2.09 -13.65
C THR A 31 10.47 1.71 -12.43
N CYS A 32 10.61 0.47 -11.96
CA CYS A 32 10.18 0.05 -10.63
C CYS A 32 11.44 -0.11 -9.78
N ALA A 33 11.56 0.63 -8.70
CA ALA A 33 12.74 0.61 -7.83
C ALA A 33 12.35 0.35 -6.37
N PHE A 34 13.16 -0.45 -5.69
CA PHE A 34 13.18 -0.52 -4.24
C PHE A 34 14.19 0.51 -3.72
N ARG A 35 13.78 1.32 -2.73
CA ARG A 35 14.63 2.30 -2.05
C ARG A 35 14.66 2.02 -0.55
N TYR A 36 15.82 2.17 0.07
CA TYR A 36 16.04 2.10 1.52
C TYR A 36 17.01 3.20 1.95
N GLY A 37 16.60 4.07 2.87
CA GLY A 37 17.31 5.29 3.22
C GLY A 37 16.51 6.56 2.86
N ARG A 38 17.03 7.72 3.27
CA ARG A 38 16.49 9.02 2.82
C ARG A 38 17.21 9.43 1.55
N ASP A 39 16.47 9.98 0.59
CA ASP A 39 17.02 10.57 -0.64
C ASP A 39 17.62 11.98 -0.43
N ASP A 40 17.62 12.52 0.81
CA ASP A 40 18.19 13.83 1.12
C ASP A 40 19.71 13.81 0.95
N LEU A 41 20.21 14.64 0.04
CA LEU A 41 21.55 14.61 -0.56
C LEU A 41 22.73 15.03 0.35
N ASP A 42 22.52 15.35 1.63
CA ASP A 42 23.56 15.99 2.46
C ASP A 42 23.94 15.24 3.74
N VAL A 43 23.49 14.00 3.92
CA VAL A 43 23.91 13.19 5.08
C VAL A 43 24.62 11.94 4.59
N ILE A 44 25.85 11.74 5.07
CA ILE A 44 26.65 10.52 4.90
C ILE A 44 25.86 9.35 5.52
N GLY A 45 24.95 8.77 4.74
CA GLY A 45 24.07 7.71 5.16
C GLY A 45 23.85 6.77 3.98
N LEU A 46 23.99 5.47 4.22
CA LEU A 46 23.74 4.43 3.21
C LEU A 46 22.33 4.58 2.64
N THR A 47 22.25 5.03 1.39
CA THR A 47 21.08 4.95 0.50
C THR A 47 21.25 3.74 -0.38
N PHE A 48 20.33 2.80 -0.29
CA PHE A 48 20.29 1.64 -1.17
C PHE A 48 19.14 1.80 -2.16
N ARG A 49 19.45 1.61 -3.44
CA ARG A 49 18.47 1.57 -4.52
C ARG A 49 18.72 0.32 -5.35
N LYS A 50 17.66 -0.44 -5.63
CA LYS A 50 17.70 -1.57 -6.56
C LYS A 50 16.55 -1.42 -7.55
N ASP A 51 16.90 -1.29 -8.82
CA ASP A 51 15.91 -1.31 -9.89
C ASP A 51 15.42 -2.74 -10.07
N LEU A 52 14.13 -2.97 -9.81
CA LEU A 52 13.46 -4.27 -9.92
C LEU A 52 12.98 -4.52 -11.35
N TYR A 53 12.70 -3.45 -12.09
CA TYR A 53 12.25 -3.48 -13.46
C TYR A 53 12.58 -2.17 -14.15
N VAL A 54 13.06 -2.25 -15.39
CA VAL A 54 13.27 -1.11 -16.28
C VAL A 54 12.75 -1.50 -17.66
N GLN A 55 11.90 -0.67 -18.23
CA GLN A 55 11.46 -0.76 -19.62
C GLN A 55 11.64 0.60 -20.27
N THR A 56 12.39 0.63 -21.38
CA THR A 56 12.60 1.85 -22.15
C THR A 56 11.98 1.68 -23.53
N LEU A 57 11.29 2.71 -24.00
CA LEU A 57 10.68 2.78 -25.31
C LEU A 57 11.14 4.06 -26.00
N GLN A 58 11.63 3.95 -27.23
CA GLN A 58 11.85 5.10 -28.09
C GLN A 58 10.53 5.50 -28.74
N VAL A 59 10.07 6.73 -28.45
CA VAL A 59 8.80 7.27 -28.95
C VAL A 59 9.03 8.02 -30.26
N VAL A 60 10.12 8.80 -30.35
CA VAL A 60 10.48 9.57 -31.54
C VAL A 60 11.98 9.41 -31.82
N PRO A 61 12.39 9.09 -33.07
CA PRO A 61 11.56 8.56 -34.14
C PRO A 61 11.02 7.18 -33.77
N ALA A 62 9.77 6.88 -34.14
CA ALA A 62 9.17 5.58 -33.86
C ALA A 62 9.93 4.47 -34.58
N GLU A 63 10.43 3.48 -33.84
CA GLU A 63 11.13 2.35 -34.43
C GLU A 63 10.15 1.51 -35.27
N SER A 64 10.55 1.14 -36.49
CA SER A 64 9.76 0.31 -37.41
C SER A 64 9.40 -1.07 -36.86
N THR A 65 10.14 -1.52 -35.85
CA THR A 65 10.01 -2.83 -35.20
C THR A 65 9.20 -2.79 -33.90
N SER A 66 8.82 -1.58 -33.45
CA SER A 66 8.04 -1.44 -32.22
C SER A 66 6.63 -2.00 -32.44
N PRO A 67 6.09 -2.84 -31.54
CA PRO A 67 4.72 -3.32 -31.63
C PRO A 67 3.80 -2.14 -31.28
N GLN A 68 3.52 -1.27 -32.26
CA GLN A 68 2.43 -0.32 -32.17
C GLN A 68 1.13 -1.12 -32.22
N GLY A 69 0.69 -1.58 -31.05
CA GLY A 69 -0.65 -2.14 -30.89
C GLY A 69 -1.71 -1.11 -31.29
N PRO A 70 -2.99 -1.51 -31.39
CA PRO A 70 -4.07 -0.56 -31.65
C PRO A 70 -4.05 0.56 -30.61
N LEU A 71 -4.27 1.80 -31.07
CA LEU A 71 -4.39 2.94 -30.18
C LEU A 71 -5.56 2.73 -29.22
N THR A 72 -5.40 3.20 -28.00
CA THR A 72 -6.50 3.29 -27.05
C THR A 72 -7.41 4.46 -27.42
N VAL A 73 -8.69 4.38 -27.02
CA VAL A 73 -9.65 5.48 -27.19
C VAL A 73 -9.13 6.79 -26.61
N LEU A 74 -8.39 6.73 -25.50
CA LEU A 74 -7.77 7.91 -24.89
C LEU A 74 -6.67 8.51 -25.78
N GLN A 75 -5.77 7.68 -26.30
CA GLN A 75 -4.71 8.14 -27.21
C GLN A 75 -5.30 8.77 -28.47
N GLU A 76 -6.30 8.15 -29.10
CA GLU A 76 -6.98 8.72 -30.27
C GLU A 76 -7.56 10.12 -29.99
N ARG A 77 -8.28 10.27 -28.87
CA ARG A 77 -8.86 11.56 -28.49
C ARG A 77 -7.79 12.60 -28.17
N LEU A 78 -6.73 12.23 -27.47
CA LEU A 78 -5.66 13.15 -27.12
C LEU A 78 -4.86 13.57 -28.36
N LEU A 79 -4.63 12.67 -29.33
CA LEU A 79 -3.99 13.00 -30.61
C LEU A 79 -4.81 14.03 -31.37
N HIS A 80 -6.13 13.83 -31.43
CA HIS A 80 -7.05 14.80 -32.04
C HIS A 80 -7.04 16.16 -31.32
N LYS A 81 -6.90 16.18 -29.99
CA LYS A 81 -6.89 17.41 -29.19
C LYS A 81 -5.56 18.18 -29.25
N LEU A 82 -4.43 17.47 -29.30
CA LEU A 82 -3.09 18.07 -29.15
C LEU A 82 -2.36 18.32 -30.47
N GLY A 83 -2.78 17.68 -31.57
CA GLY A 83 -2.25 17.90 -32.91
C GLY A 83 -0.98 17.10 -33.25
N ASP A 84 -0.29 17.53 -34.31
CA ASP A 84 0.72 16.73 -35.03
C ASP A 84 2.02 16.44 -34.25
N ASN A 85 2.29 17.18 -33.18
CA ASN A 85 3.48 17.00 -32.34
C ASN A 85 3.23 16.08 -31.14
N ALA A 86 2.13 15.33 -31.16
CA ALA A 86 1.74 14.42 -30.09
C ALA A 86 2.03 12.98 -30.49
N TYR A 87 2.83 12.28 -29.69
CA TYR A 87 3.29 10.93 -30.00
C TYR A 87 2.82 9.93 -28.94
N PRO A 88 2.13 8.85 -29.32
CA PRO A 88 1.60 7.90 -28.36
C PRO A 88 2.63 6.88 -27.89
N PHE A 89 2.53 6.52 -26.62
CA PHE A 89 3.32 5.43 -26.05
C PHE A 89 2.45 4.54 -25.16
N THR A 90 2.84 3.25 -25.08
CA THR A 90 2.24 2.26 -24.19
C THR A 90 3.34 1.42 -23.56
N LEU A 91 3.41 1.42 -22.22
CA LEU A 91 4.35 0.62 -21.44
C LEU A 91 3.59 -0.56 -20.82
N GLN A 92 4.04 -1.79 -21.10
CA GLN A 92 3.43 -3.02 -20.60
C GLN A 92 4.25 -3.61 -19.46
N MET A 93 3.75 -3.43 -18.23
CA MET A 93 4.39 -4.01 -17.04
C MET A 93 4.23 -5.53 -16.98
N VAL A 94 5.28 -6.19 -16.50
CA VAL A 94 5.17 -7.61 -16.14
C VAL A 94 4.27 -7.79 -14.91
N THR A 95 3.49 -8.87 -14.90
CA THR A 95 2.36 -9.07 -13.98
C THR A 95 2.76 -9.31 -12.52
N ASN A 96 4.01 -9.72 -12.29
CA ASN A 96 4.52 -10.18 -10.99
C ASN A 96 5.38 -9.14 -10.26
N LEU A 97 5.43 -7.89 -10.75
CA LEU A 97 6.06 -6.80 -10.00
C LEU A 97 5.34 -6.57 -8.67
N PRO A 98 6.05 -6.11 -7.62
CA PRO A 98 5.41 -5.66 -6.39
C PRO A 98 4.46 -4.48 -6.64
N CYS A 99 3.63 -4.16 -5.65
CA CYS A 99 2.81 -2.96 -5.67
C CYS A 99 3.56 -1.79 -5.07
N SER A 100 3.08 -0.57 -5.31
CA SER A 100 3.61 0.61 -4.65
C SER A 100 3.35 0.52 -3.15
N VAL A 101 4.44 0.57 -2.38
CA VAL A 101 4.39 0.53 -0.92
C VAL A 101 5.43 1.49 -0.38
N THR A 102 5.10 2.28 0.65
CA THR A 102 6.06 3.08 1.39
C THR A 102 5.96 2.77 2.87
N LEU A 103 7.09 2.78 3.56
CA LEU A 103 7.19 2.57 5.00
C LEU A 103 8.09 3.65 5.57
N GLN A 104 7.55 4.44 6.50
CA GLN A 104 8.33 5.41 7.26
C GLN A 104 8.40 4.95 8.71
N PRO A 105 9.56 4.46 9.20
CA PRO A 105 9.72 4.06 10.60
C PRO A 105 9.28 5.14 11.59
N GLY A 106 8.67 4.72 12.71
CA GLY A 106 8.39 5.59 13.84
C GLY A 106 9.65 5.99 14.61
N PRO A 107 9.56 6.94 15.56
CA PRO A 107 10.70 7.37 16.38
C PRO A 107 11.38 6.22 17.14
N GLU A 108 10.59 5.23 17.55
CA GLU A 108 11.04 4.06 18.33
C GLU A 108 11.48 2.87 17.44
N ASP A 109 11.26 2.95 16.14
CA ASP A 109 11.54 1.85 15.22
C ASP A 109 13.00 1.90 14.75
N ALA A 110 13.71 0.79 14.90
CA ALA A 110 15.01 0.62 14.26
C ALA A 110 14.80 0.43 12.75
N GLY A 111 15.44 1.27 11.92
CA GLY A 111 15.39 1.15 10.47
C GLY A 111 15.37 2.51 9.77
N LYS A 112 15.47 2.49 8.44
CA LYS A 112 15.35 3.69 7.60
C LYS A 112 14.05 3.65 6.78
N PRO A 113 13.56 4.80 6.30
CA PRO A 113 12.47 4.82 5.34
C PRO A 113 12.77 3.93 4.14
N CYS A 114 11.78 3.19 3.69
CA CYS A 114 11.92 2.37 2.50
C CYS A 114 10.63 2.33 1.69
N GLY A 115 10.73 1.96 0.43
CA GLY A 115 9.56 1.89 -0.42
C GLY A 115 9.85 1.31 -1.79
N ILE A 116 8.76 1.06 -2.50
CA ILE A 116 8.74 0.61 -3.88
C ILE A 116 7.98 1.66 -4.67
N ASP A 117 8.69 2.39 -5.50
CA ASP A 117 8.12 3.41 -6.36
C ASP A 117 8.19 3.00 -7.83
N PHE A 118 7.18 3.46 -8.57
CA PHE A 118 7.13 3.33 -10.01
C PHE A 118 7.28 4.73 -10.60
N GLU A 119 8.24 4.87 -11.50
CA GLU A 119 8.64 6.13 -12.10
C GLU A 119 8.49 6.02 -13.61
N VAL A 120 7.73 6.96 -14.20
CA VAL A 120 7.72 7.19 -15.65
C VAL A 120 8.56 8.42 -15.92
N LYS A 121 9.61 8.27 -16.70
CA LYS A 121 10.53 9.33 -17.06
C LYS A 121 10.53 9.47 -18.58
N SER A 122 10.30 10.67 -19.09
CA SER A 122 10.51 10.99 -20.50
C SER A 122 11.72 11.92 -20.65
N PHE A 123 12.54 11.72 -21.67
CA PHE A 123 13.76 12.48 -21.89
C PHE A 123 14.21 12.47 -23.34
N CYS A 124 14.95 13.50 -23.72
CA CYS A 124 15.64 13.57 -25.01
C CYS A 124 17.09 13.12 -24.84
N ALA A 125 17.56 12.17 -25.66
CA ALA A 125 18.94 11.70 -25.64
C ALA A 125 19.35 11.14 -27.02
N GLU A 126 20.65 10.91 -27.23
CA GLU A 126 21.11 10.15 -28.40
C GLU A 126 20.95 8.65 -28.16
N ASN A 127 21.19 8.20 -26.93
CA ASN A 127 21.10 6.80 -26.52
C ASN A 127 20.26 6.65 -25.24
N PRO A 128 19.52 5.55 -25.07
CA PRO A 128 18.67 5.32 -23.89
C PRO A 128 19.46 5.14 -22.58
N GLU A 129 20.76 4.81 -22.66
CA GLU A 129 21.65 4.63 -21.51
C GLU A 129 22.34 5.93 -21.07
N GLU A 130 22.15 7.02 -21.81
CA GLU A 130 22.79 8.30 -21.54
C GLU A 130 22.27 8.93 -20.24
N THR A 131 23.19 9.51 -19.46
CA THR A 131 22.84 10.16 -18.20
C THR A 131 22.29 11.55 -18.47
N VAL A 132 20.97 11.68 -18.53
CA VAL A 132 20.30 12.95 -18.82
C VAL A 132 20.21 13.85 -17.58
N SER A 133 20.54 15.13 -17.75
CA SER A 133 20.41 16.17 -16.72
C SER A 133 18.97 16.36 -16.25
N LYS A 134 18.78 16.79 -15.00
CA LYS A 134 17.44 17.03 -14.41
C LYS A 134 16.57 18.03 -15.18
N ARG A 135 17.17 18.88 -16.01
CA ARG A 135 16.46 19.89 -16.81
C ARG A 135 15.87 19.32 -18.10
N ASP A 136 16.38 18.19 -18.56
CA ASP A 136 16.10 17.64 -19.88
C ASP A 136 15.24 16.38 -19.81
N TYR A 137 14.58 16.14 -18.66
CA TYR A 137 13.62 15.07 -18.48
C TYR A 137 12.39 15.51 -17.68
N VAL A 138 11.26 14.88 -17.98
CA VAL A 138 10.02 14.94 -17.19
C VAL A 138 9.89 13.64 -16.41
N ARG A 139 9.48 13.72 -15.14
CA ARG A 139 9.38 12.56 -14.24
C ARG A 139 8.07 12.55 -13.49
N LEU A 140 7.34 11.45 -13.60
CA LEU A 140 6.07 11.20 -12.93
C LEU A 140 6.18 9.96 -12.04
N VAL A 141 5.74 10.06 -10.78
CA VAL A 141 5.68 8.91 -9.86
C VAL A 141 4.27 8.35 -9.83
N ILE A 142 4.10 7.19 -10.43
CA ILE A 142 2.83 6.48 -10.55
C ILE A 142 2.66 5.48 -9.40
N ARG A 143 1.43 4.99 -9.18
CA ARG A 143 1.15 3.91 -8.22
C ARG A 143 0.68 2.66 -8.95
N LYS A 144 1.28 1.52 -8.60
CA LYS A 144 0.72 0.21 -8.91
C LYS A 144 -0.08 -0.28 -7.71
N VAL A 145 -1.40 -0.27 -7.83
CA VAL A 145 -2.32 -0.79 -6.81
C VAL A 145 -2.78 -2.20 -7.17
N GLN A 146 -3.10 -2.99 -6.14
CA GLN A 146 -3.67 -4.32 -6.32
C GLN A 146 -5.17 -4.30 -6.07
N PHE A 147 -5.93 -4.94 -6.94
CA PHE A 147 -7.36 -5.16 -6.77
C PHE A 147 -7.68 -6.59 -6.36
N ALA A 148 -8.81 -6.78 -5.68
CA ALA A 148 -9.23 -8.10 -5.22
C ALA A 148 -9.33 -9.12 -6.35
N PRO A 149 -8.95 -10.40 -6.09
CA PRO A 149 -9.29 -11.49 -6.99
C PRO A 149 -10.82 -11.65 -7.09
N PRO A 150 -11.35 -12.13 -8.23
CA PRO A 150 -12.80 -12.28 -8.44
C PRO A 150 -13.48 -13.30 -7.51
N GLU A 151 -12.74 -14.20 -6.90
CA GLU A 151 -13.27 -15.22 -5.98
C GLU A 151 -12.67 -14.99 -4.60
N ALA A 152 -13.49 -14.50 -3.66
CA ALA A 152 -13.13 -14.48 -2.25
C ALA A 152 -13.35 -15.90 -1.70
N GLY A 153 -12.28 -16.53 -1.19
CA GLY A 153 -12.37 -17.82 -0.52
C GLY A 153 -13.24 -17.77 0.74
N PRO A 154 -13.50 -18.94 1.37
CA PRO A 154 -14.19 -18.98 2.66
C PRO A 154 -13.39 -18.16 3.69
N GLY A 155 -14.10 -17.40 4.52
CA GLY A 155 -13.44 -16.60 5.55
C GLY A 155 -12.70 -17.45 6.59
N PRO A 156 -11.66 -16.88 7.23
CA PRO A 156 -10.86 -17.57 8.21
C PRO A 156 -11.64 -17.85 9.49
N SER A 157 -11.31 -18.95 10.16
CA SER A 157 -11.78 -19.25 11.51
C SER A 157 -10.64 -19.77 12.38
N ALA A 158 -10.68 -19.41 13.66
CA ALA A 158 -9.73 -19.87 14.65
C ALA A 158 -10.44 -20.15 15.97
N GLN A 159 -9.96 -21.15 16.70
CA GLN A 159 -10.47 -21.49 18.01
C GLN A 159 -9.34 -21.83 18.96
N THR A 160 -9.54 -21.55 20.24
CA THR A 160 -8.62 -21.91 21.32
C THR A 160 -9.39 -22.37 22.54
N VAL A 161 -8.76 -23.25 23.31
CA VAL A 161 -9.32 -23.78 24.56
C VAL A 161 -8.28 -23.57 25.66
N ARG A 162 -8.64 -22.77 26.68
CA ARG A 162 -7.78 -22.48 27.82
C ARG A 162 -8.29 -23.16 29.08
N ARG A 163 -7.41 -23.86 29.78
CA ARG A 163 -7.64 -24.36 31.14
C ARG A 163 -6.89 -23.48 32.13
N PHE A 164 -7.52 -23.17 33.26
CA PHE A 164 -6.91 -22.38 34.34
C PHE A 164 -6.60 -23.28 35.53
N LEU A 165 -5.50 -23.04 36.23
CA LEU A 165 -5.04 -23.89 37.35
C LEU A 165 -6.08 -24.08 38.48
N LEU A 166 -7.02 -23.14 38.64
CA LEU A 166 -8.08 -23.15 39.67
C LEU A 166 -9.50 -23.31 39.10
N SER A 167 -9.63 -23.75 37.84
CA SER A 167 -10.92 -24.05 37.20
C SER A 167 -10.87 -25.46 36.62
N ALA A 168 -11.76 -26.35 37.07
CA ALA A 168 -11.85 -27.71 36.56
C ALA A 168 -12.27 -27.76 35.08
N GLN A 169 -13.06 -26.77 34.65
CA GLN A 169 -13.64 -26.69 33.32
C GLN A 169 -12.94 -25.63 32.46
N PRO A 170 -12.95 -25.78 31.12
CA PRO A 170 -12.22 -24.92 30.20
C PRO A 170 -13.00 -23.66 29.78
N LEU A 171 -12.27 -22.66 29.30
CA LEU A 171 -12.79 -21.55 28.50
C LEU A 171 -12.52 -21.85 27.02
N GLN A 172 -13.56 -21.81 26.19
CA GLN A 172 -13.42 -21.94 24.74
C GLN A 172 -13.71 -20.59 24.09
N LEU A 173 -12.82 -20.15 23.20
CA LEU A 173 -12.99 -18.97 22.37
C LEU A 173 -12.88 -19.39 20.92
N GLN A 174 -13.86 -19.00 20.11
CA GLN A 174 -13.86 -19.15 18.67
C GLN A 174 -14.12 -17.79 18.03
N ALA A 175 -13.38 -17.46 16.99
CA ALA A 175 -13.63 -16.29 16.16
C ALA A 175 -13.54 -16.65 14.68
N TRP A 176 -14.34 -15.98 13.85
CA TRP A 176 -14.30 -16.15 12.40
C TRP A 176 -14.78 -14.89 11.67
N MET A 177 -14.39 -14.78 10.40
CA MET A 177 -14.91 -13.77 9.48
C MET A 177 -15.66 -14.47 8.35
N ASP A 178 -16.64 -13.80 7.75
CA ASP A 178 -17.45 -14.39 6.67
C ASP A 178 -16.69 -14.44 5.34
N ARG A 179 -15.70 -13.56 5.17
CA ARG A 179 -14.89 -13.41 3.97
C ARG A 179 -13.42 -13.36 4.35
N GLU A 180 -12.56 -13.83 3.45
CA GLU A 180 -11.10 -13.71 3.60
C GLU A 180 -10.60 -12.34 3.14
N VAL A 181 -11.20 -11.82 2.06
CA VAL A 181 -10.85 -10.56 1.41
C VAL A 181 -11.82 -9.46 1.83
N HIS A 182 -11.25 -8.36 2.32
CA HIS A 182 -11.95 -7.15 2.71
C HIS A 182 -11.38 -5.93 1.99
N TYR A 183 -12.21 -4.90 1.85
CA TYR A 183 -11.86 -3.70 1.13
C TYR A 183 -11.50 -2.55 2.06
N HIS A 184 -10.57 -1.71 1.61
CA HIS A 184 -10.23 -0.47 2.33
C HIS A 184 -11.49 0.39 2.52
N GLY A 185 -11.69 0.87 3.75
CA GLY A 185 -12.84 1.71 4.12
C GLY A 185 -14.14 0.96 4.43
N GLU A 186 -14.23 -0.34 4.14
CA GLU A 186 -15.42 -1.13 4.47
C GLU A 186 -15.33 -1.77 5.87
N PRO A 187 -16.44 -1.85 6.63
CA PRO A 187 -16.48 -2.56 7.91
C PRO A 187 -16.26 -4.07 7.75
N ILE A 188 -15.39 -4.62 8.58
CA ILE A 188 -15.07 -6.05 8.70
C ILE A 188 -15.92 -6.64 9.82
N SER A 189 -16.74 -7.65 9.50
CA SER A 189 -17.55 -8.40 10.46
C SER A 189 -16.71 -9.51 11.11
N VAL A 190 -16.42 -9.37 12.41
CA VAL A 190 -15.68 -10.34 13.22
C VAL A 190 -16.64 -11.01 14.19
N ASN A 191 -16.98 -12.27 13.91
CA ASN A 191 -17.87 -13.06 14.76
C ASN A 191 -17.07 -13.70 15.89
N VAL A 192 -17.56 -13.59 17.13
CA VAL A 192 -16.91 -14.12 18.33
C VAL A 192 -17.91 -14.96 19.12
N SER A 193 -17.53 -16.22 19.39
CA SER A 193 -18.27 -17.15 20.22
C SER A 193 -17.41 -17.60 21.40
N ILE A 194 -17.98 -17.51 22.60
CA ILE A 194 -17.32 -17.80 23.86
C ILE A 194 -18.18 -18.80 24.62
N ASN A 195 -17.59 -19.95 24.94
CA ASN A 195 -18.16 -20.88 25.90
C ASN A 195 -17.32 -20.85 27.17
N ASN A 196 -17.80 -20.09 28.16
CA ASN A 196 -17.12 -19.92 29.43
C ASN A 196 -17.67 -20.91 30.45
N SER A 197 -17.14 -22.13 30.45
CA SER A 197 -17.46 -23.12 31.49
C SER A 197 -16.61 -22.92 32.76
N THR A 198 -15.83 -21.84 32.87
CA THR A 198 -14.95 -21.60 34.02
C THR A 198 -15.68 -20.87 35.15
N ASN A 199 -15.04 -20.81 36.32
CA ASN A 199 -15.47 -19.99 37.45
C ASN A 199 -15.01 -18.51 37.37
N LYS A 200 -14.40 -18.09 36.25
CA LYS A 200 -13.89 -16.73 36.05
C LYS A 200 -14.86 -15.92 35.20
N VAL A 201 -14.83 -14.60 35.39
CA VAL A 201 -15.60 -13.64 34.59
C VAL A 201 -14.70 -13.03 33.52
N ILE A 202 -15.19 -12.90 32.30
CA ILE A 202 -14.51 -12.12 31.26
C ILE A 202 -14.96 -10.67 31.42
N LYS A 203 -14.02 -9.77 31.67
CA LYS A 203 -14.29 -8.35 31.93
C LYS A 203 -14.51 -7.56 30.64
N LYS A 204 -13.75 -7.89 29.59
CA LYS A 204 -13.72 -7.16 28.33
C LYS A 204 -13.34 -8.09 27.18
N ILE A 205 -13.78 -7.72 25.99
CA ILE A 205 -13.33 -8.29 24.71
C ILE A 205 -12.55 -7.20 23.98
N LYS A 206 -11.33 -7.50 23.55
CA LYS A 206 -10.48 -6.57 22.82
C LYS A 206 -10.25 -7.10 21.42
N ILE A 207 -10.62 -6.31 20.42
CA ILE A 207 -10.36 -6.63 19.01
C ILE A 207 -9.35 -5.63 18.47
N SER A 208 -8.26 -6.12 17.88
CA SER A 208 -7.30 -5.29 17.20
C SER A 208 -6.99 -5.81 15.81
N VAL A 209 -6.61 -4.90 14.90
CA VAL A 209 -6.09 -5.25 13.59
C VAL A 209 -4.64 -4.79 13.56
N ASP A 210 -3.74 -5.73 13.33
CA ASP A 210 -2.31 -5.47 13.23
C ASP A 210 -1.88 -5.60 11.78
N GLN A 211 -1.13 -4.61 11.31
CA GLN A 211 -0.38 -4.66 10.06
C GLN A 211 1.03 -5.18 10.36
N VAL A 212 1.41 -6.23 9.65
CA VAL A 212 2.74 -6.84 9.70
C VAL A 212 3.42 -6.60 8.37
N THR A 213 4.56 -5.92 8.41
CA THR A 213 5.37 -5.56 7.24
C THR A 213 6.73 -6.22 7.37
N ASP A 214 7.07 -7.10 6.44
CA ASP A 214 8.39 -7.72 6.33
C ASP A 214 9.15 -7.07 5.16
N VAL A 215 10.27 -6.41 5.45
CA VAL A 215 11.24 -5.95 4.43
C VAL A 215 12.18 -7.12 4.18
N VAL A 216 12.40 -7.48 2.91
CA VAL A 216 13.10 -8.73 2.55
C VAL A 216 14.25 -8.56 1.57
N LEU A 217 14.46 -7.37 1.01
CA LEU A 217 15.40 -7.18 -0.11
C LEU A 217 16.74 -6.54 0.26
N TYR A 218 16.78 -5.72 1.31
CA TYR A 218 18.02 -5.08 1.77
C TYR A 218 18.28 -5.38 3.24
N SER A 219 17.28 -5.11 4.08
CA SER A 219 17.23 -5.53 5.46
C SER A 219 16.16 -6.62 5.61
N LEU A 220 16.33 -7.50 6.60
CA LEU A 220 15.33 -8.48 7.03
C LEU A 220 14.49 -7.90 8.19
N ASP A 221 14.09 -6.63 8.05
CA ASP A 221 13.38 -5.89 9.09
C ASP A 221 11.91 -6.31 9.13
N LYS A 222 11.35 -6.38 10.34
CA LYS A 222 9.95 -6.70 10.57
C LYS A 222 9.28 -5.65 11.43
N TYR A 223 8.22 -5.06 10.91
CA TYR A 223 7.41 -4.05 11.59
C TYR A 223 6.04 -4.64 11.88
N SER A 224 5.59 -4.56 13.12
CA SER A 224 4.24 -4.97 13.53
C SER A 224 3.60 -3.80 14.26
N LYS A 225 2.55 -3.22 13.67
CA LYS A 225 1.86 -2.05 14.22
C LYS A 225 0.36 -2.27 14.20
N THR A 226 -0.31 -1.83 15.26
CA THR A 226 -1.76 -1.91 15.37
C THR A 226 -2.41 -0.77 14.60
N VAL A 227 -3.16 -1.08 13.55
CA VAL A 227 -3.90 -0.09 12.73
C VAL A 227 -5.26 0.26 13.33
N PHE A 228 -5.86 -0.68 14.06
CA PHE A 228 -7.14 -0.50 14.72
C PHE A 228 -7.16 -1.25 16.05
N ILE A 229 -7.78 -0.67 17.06
CA ILE A 229 -7.96 -1.26 18.37
C ILE A 229 -9.29 -0.79 18.96
N GLN A 230 -10.12 -1.72 19.40
CA GLN A 230 -11.35 -1.42 20.12
C GLN A 230 -11.49 -2.36 21.29
N GLU A 231 -11.80 -1.80 22.45
CA GLU A 231 -12.21 -2.55 23.63
C GLU A 231 -13.74 -2.48 23.77
N PHE A 232 -14.33 -3.64 24.04
CA PHE A 232 -15.75 -3.89 24.19
C PHE A 232 -16.00 -4.25 25.65
N THR A 233 -16.94 -3.56 26.30
CA THR A 233 -17.23 -3.67 27.74
C THR A 233 -18.18 -4.82 28.09
N GLU A 234 -18.53 -5.64 27.11
CA GLU A 234 -19.35 -6.84 27.24
C GLU A 234 -18.66 -7.82 28.19
N THR A 235 -19.38 -8.16 29.27
CA THR A 235 -18.91 -9.10 30.28
C THR A 235 -19.54 -10.46 30.06
N VAL A 236 -18.75 -11.53 30.19
CA VAL A 236 -19.25 -12.91 30.13
C VAL A 236 -19.10 -13.53 31.52
N ALA A 237 -20.23 -13.86 32.14
CA ALA A 237 -20.27 -14.45 33.47
C ALA A 237 -19.65 -15.86 33.48
N ALA A 238 -19.31 -16.34 34.68
CA ALA A 238 -18.91 -17.73 34.89
C ALA A 238 -20.03 -18.69 34.46
N ASN A 239 -19.67 -19.84 33.88
CA ASN A 239 -20.59 -20.88 33.41
C ASN A 239 -21.67 -20.34 32.42
N SER A 240 -21.29 -19.44 31.51
CA SER A 240 -22.19 -18.83 30.54
C SER A 240 -21.60 -18.81 29.13
N ASN A 241 -22.46 -18.70 28.13
CA ASN A 241 -22.09 -18.60 26.73
C ASN A 241 -22.38 -17.20 26.20
N PHE A 242 -21.57 -16.73 25.26
CA PHE A 242 -21.72 -15.45 24.58
C PHE A 242 -21.42 -15.62 23.10
N SER A 243 -22.20 -14.97 22.25
CA SER A 243 -21.96 -14.95 20.81
C SER A 243 -22.40 -13.60 20.24
N GLN A 244 -21.50 -12.89 19.58
CA GLN A 244 -21.77 -11.57 19.00
C GLN A 244 -20.84 -11.30 17.81
N SER A 245 -21.34 -10.50 16.87
CA SER A 245 -20.57 -9.99 15.74
C SER A 245 -20.15 -8.54 15.98
N PHE A 246 -18.89 -8.23 15.71
CA PHE A 246 -18.29 -6.90 15.90
C PHE A 246 -17.84 -6.33 14.57
N ALA A 247 -18.23 -5.09 14.27
CA ALA A 247 -17.79 -4.38 13.07
C ALA A 247 -16.50 -3.61 13.33
N VAL A 248 -15.47 -3.87 12.54
CA VAL A 248 -14.13 -3.29 12.68
C VAL A 248 -13.70 -2.64 11.37
N THR A 249 -13.28 -1.37 11.39
CA THR A 249 -12.94 -0.64 10.16
C THR A 249 -11.50 -0.10 10.24
N PRO A 250 -10.50 -0.83 9.70
CA PRO A 250 -9.11 -0.38 9.72
C PRO A 250 -8.91 0.73 8.68
N ILE A 251 -8.76 1.98 9.14
CA ILE A 251 -8.52 3.15 8.29
C ILE A 251 -7.28 3.93 8.77
N LEU A 252 -6.53 4.49 7.82
CA LEU A 252 -5.33 5.28 8.12
C LEU A 252 -5.65 6.54 8.95
N ALA A 253 -6.81 7.16 8.71
CA ALA A 253 -7.19 8.40 9.40
C ALA A 253 -7.41 8.19 10.91
N ALA A 254 -7.93 7.03 11.31
CA ALA A 254 -8.21 6.70 12.71
C ALA A 254 -7.04 6.01 13.42
N SER A 255 -5.94 5.72 12.72
CA SER A 255 -4.80 5.06 13.36
C SER A 255 -4.10 5.99 14.34
N CYS A 256 -3.87 5.51 15.56
CA CYS A 256 -3.18 6.27 16.60
C CYS A 256 -1.70 6.54 16.26
N GLN A 257 -1.09 5.67 15.44
CA GLN A 257 0.29 5.76 15.00
C GLN A 257 0.34 5.67 13.48
N LYS A 258 0.57 6.82 12.82
CA LYS A 258 0.67 6.90 11.36
C LYS A 258 2.05 6.48 10.82
N ARG A 259 3.08 6.49 11.67
CA ARG A 259 4.44 6.04 11.34
C ARG A 259 4.65 4.59 11.76
N GLY A 260 5.56 3.90 11.08
CA GLY A 260 5.80 2.46 11.20
C GLY A 260 4.79 1.61 10.42
N LEU A 261 3.84 2.25 9.72
CA LEU A 261 2.86 1.60 8.85
C LEU A 261 3.32 1.61 7.39
N ALA A 262 3.06 0.50 6.71
CA ALA A 262 3.14 0.40 5.26
C ALA A 262 1.91 1.06 4.62
N LEU A 263 2.15 1.95 3.67
CA LEU A 263 1.15 2.75 2.96
C LEU A 263 1.25 2.51 1.45
N ASP A 264 0.17 2.70 0.70
CA ASP A 264 0.20 2.58 -0.77
C ASP A 264 0.72 3.84 -1.49
N GLY A 265 0.98 4.91 -0.73
CA GLY A 265 1.42 6.22 -1.19
C GLY A 265 2.31 6.91 -0.15
N LYS A 266 2.62 8.20 -0.35
CA LYS A 266 3.37 8.97 0.65
C LYS A 266 2.41 9.50 1.71
N LEU A 267 2.80 9.46 2.98
CA LEU A 267 1.97 9.91 4.10
C LEU A 267 1.37 11.33 3.95
N LYS A 268 2.04 12.21 3.20
CA LYS A 268 1.58 13.59 2.94
C LYS A 268 0.49 13.71 1.87
N HIS A 269 0.28 12.69 1.03
CA HIS A 269 -0.75 12.76 -0.01
C HIS A 269 -2.10 12.40 0.59
N GLU A 270 -3.11 13.20 0.27
CA GLU A 270 -4.49 13.00 0.73
C GLU A 270 -5.07 11.66 0.25
N ASP A 271 -4.67 11.20 -0.93
CA ASP A 271 -5.12 9.97 -1.58
C ASP A 271 -4.40 8.68 -1.10
N THR A 272 -3.67 8.76 0.03
CA THR A 272 -2.88 7.65 0.56
C THR A 272 -3.70 6.79 1.51
N ASN A 273 -3.64 5.48 1.30
CA ASN A 273 -4.25 4.48 2.16
C ASN A 273 -3.21 3.57 2.81
N LEU A 274 -3.68 2.70 3.71
CA LEU A 274 -2.89 1.57 4.17
C LEU A 274 -2.49 0.69 2.97
N ALA A 275 -1.28 0.15 2.97
CA ALA A 275 -0.85 -0.74 1.90
C ALA A 275 -1.72 -2.00 1.85
N SER A 276 -2.14 -2.41 0.66
CA SER A 276 -2.88 -3.67 0.49
C SER A 276 -2.01 -4.89 0.84
N SER A 277 -2.64 -5.97 1.28
CA SER A 277 -1.97 -7.26 1.52
C SER A 277 -1.26 -7.75 0.27
N THR A 278 0.00 -8.19 0.42
CA THR A 278 0.78 -8.74 -0.68
C THR A 278 0.29 -10.14 -1.06
N ILE A 279 -0.34 -10.28 -2.23
CA ILE A 279 -0.75 -11.60 -2.74
C ILE A 279 0.40 -12.22 -3.52
N ILE A 280 0.91 -13.35 -3.02
CA ILE A 280 2.00 -14.10 -3.64
C ILE A 280 1.40 -15.17 -4.54
N ARG A 281 1.66 -15.07 -5.85
CA ARG A 281 1.23 -16.09 -6.83
C ARG A 281 2.28 -17.19 -6.97
N PRO A 282 1.89 -18.39 -7.42
CA PRO A 282 2.85 -19.45 -7.75
C PRO A 282 3.91 -18.94 -8.75
N GLY A 283 5.19 -19.18 -8.45
CA GLY A 283 6.32 -18.73 -9.26
C GLY A 283 6.86 -17.34 -8.94
N MET A 284 6.29 -16.62 -7.96
CA MET A 284 6.87 -15.37 -7.45
C MET A 284 7.93 -15.67 -6.37
N ASP A 285 9.11 -15.09 -6.52
CA ASP A 285 10.14 -15.09 -5.49
C ASP A 285 9.86 -13.99 -4.46
N LYS A 286 9.73 -14.37 -3.18
CA LYS A 286 9.40 -13.44 -2.09
C LYS A 286 10.48 -12.39 -1.91
N GLU A 287 11.75 -12.75 -2.10
CA GLU A 287 12.89 -11.85 -1.88
C GLU A 287 12.93 -10.73 -2.92
N LEU A 288 12.36 -10.97 -4.11
CA LEU A 288 12.27 -9.98 -5.19
C LEU A 288 11.10 -8.99 -5.03
N LEU A 289 10.19 -9.22 -4.08
CA LEU A 289 9.04 -8.33 -3.86
C LEU A 289 9.37 -7.11 -2.99
N GLY A 290 10.55 -7.07 -2.34
CA GLY A 290 10.99 -5.92 -1.57
C GLY A 290 10.35 -5.80 -0.19
N ILE A 291 9.04 -5.58 -0.17
CA ILE A 291 8.23 -5.32 1.02
C ILE A 291 6.97 -6.19 0.96
N LEU A 292 6.77 -7.03 1.97
CA LEU A 292 5.60 -7.89 2.13
C LEU A 292 4.70 -7.31 3.21
N VAL A 293 3.44 -7.05 2.88
CA VAL A 293 2.44 -6.52 3.81
C VAL A 293 1.38 -7.59 4.05
N SER A 294 1.06 -7.84 5.32
CA SER A 294 0.01 -8.74 5.74
C SER A 294 -0.75 -8.15 6.93
N TYR A 295 -1.99 -8.59 7.13
CA TYR A 295 -2.80 -8.15 8.25
C TYR A 295 -3.30 -9.35 9.04
N LYS A 296 -3.60 -9.09 10.31
CA LYS A 296 -4.27 -10.04 11.17
C LYS A 296 -5.22 -9.36 12.13
N VAL A 297 -6.37 -9.98 12.34
CA VAL A 297 -7.32 -9.62 13.38
C VAL A 297 -6.99 -10.43 14.63
N ARG A 298 -6.84 -9.76 15.77
CA ARG A 298 -6.64 -10.40 17.07
C ARG A 298 -7.87 -10.20 17.93
N VAL A 299 -8.44 -11.28 18.43
CA VAL A 299 -9.51 -11.26 19.43
C VAL A 299 -8.92 -11.73 20.75
N ASN A 300 -8.86 -10.85 21.74
CA ASN A 300 -8.32 -11.12 23.07
C ASN A 300 -9.40 -10.94 24.14
N LEU A 301 -9.50 -11.91 25.06
CA LEU A 301 -10.39 -11.87 26.20
C LEU A 301 -9.60 -11.49 27.45
N MET A 302 -10.08 -10.47 28.17
CA MET A 302 -9.52 -10.06 29.45
C MET A 302 -10.24 -10.80 30.58
N VAL A 303 -9.61 -11.88 31.08
CA VAL A 303 -10.22 -12.75 32.09
C VAL A 303 -9.86 -12.26 33.50
N SER A 304 -10.87 -12.15 34.38
CA SER A 304 -10.67 -11.79 35.78
C SER A 304 -9.88 -12.87 36.52
N CYS A 305 -8.80 -12.50 37.21
CA CYS A 305 -8.08 -13.40 38.10
C CYS A 305 -8.67 -13.33 39.52
N GLY A 306 -9.48 -14.33 39.90
CA GLY A 306 -9.95 -14.48 41.28
C GLY A 306 -8.86 -15.07 42.18
N GLY A 307 -8.27 -14.25 43.05
CA GLY A 307 -7.25 -14.61 44.06
C GLY A 307 -6.85 -13.41 44.94
N ILE A 308 -6.21 -13.66 46.08
CA ILE A 308 -5.80 -12.66 47.10
C ILE A 308 -4.82 -11.60 46.55
N LEU A 309 -4.08 -11.92 45.48
CA LEU A 309 -3.12 -11.03 44.84
C LEU A 309 -3.75 -10.28 43.64
N GLY A 310 -4.83 -9.56 43.92
CA GLY A 310 -5.71 -8.93 42.93
C GLY A 310 -5.00 -8.24 41.75
N ASP A 311 -5.61 -8.40 40.56
CA ASP A 311 -5.36 -7.65 39.31
C ASP A 311 -3.95 -7.70 38.67
N LEU A 312 -2.94 -8.30 39.32
CA LEU A 312 -1.55 -8.26 38.83
C LEU A 312 -1.22 -9.27 37.71
N THR A 313 -2.11 -10.21 37.39
CA THR A 313 -1.91 -11.19 36.31
C THR A 313 -3.21 -11.48 35.55
N ALA A 314 -3.67 -10.53 34.72
CA ALA A 314 -4.67 -10.83 33.72
C ALA A 314 -4.13 -11.93 32.79
N SER A 315 -4.87 -13.03 32.65
CA SER A 315 -4.52 -14.08 31.68
C SER A 315 -5.24 -13.77 30.38
N ASP A 316 -4.51 -13.22 29.42
CA ASP A 316 -5.05 -12.95 28.08
C ASP A 316 -5.24 -14.27 27.33
N VAL A 317 -6.47 -14.52 26.89
CA VAL A 317 -6.82 -15.65 26.02
C VAL A 317 -7.25 -15.07 24.69
N GLY A 318 -6.58 -15.43 23.61
CA GLY A 318 -6.90 -14.89 22.30
C GLY A 318 -6.63 -15.81 21.13
N VAL A 319 -7.17 -15.39 19.99
CA VAL A 319 -6.99 -16.03 18.68
C VAL A 319 -6.61 -14.97 17.65
N GLU A 320 -5.89 -15.39 16.61
CA GLU A 320 -5.52 -14.55 15.47
C GLU A 320 -6.18 -15.09 14.20
N LEU A 321 -6.76 -14.20 13.38
CA LEU A 321 -7.32 -14.51 12.07
C LEU A 321 -6.51 -13.77 11.00
N PRO A 322 -6.02 -14.43 9.94
CA PRO A 322 -5.39 -13.74 8.83
C PRO A 322 -6.41 -12.83 8.13
N LEU A 323 -5.96 -11.67 7.63
CA LEU A 323 -6.80 -10.71 6.92
C LEU A 323 -6.14 -10.31 5.59
N VAL A 324 -6.90 -10.40 4.50
CA VAL A 324 -6.52 -9.86 3.20
C VAL A 324 -7.25 -8.53 3.00
N LEU A 325 -6.54 -7.41 3.14
CA LEU A 325 -7.08 -6.06 2.94
C LEU A 325 -6.60 -5.52 1.59
N ILE A 326 -7.51 -5.13 0.70
CA ILE A 326 -7.16 -4.75 -0.68
C ILE A 326 -8.08 -3.67 -1.26
N HIS A 327 -7.74 -3.10 -2.41
CA HIS A 327 -8.63 -2.17 -3.11
C HIS A 327 -9.76 -2.91 -3.85
N PRO A 328 -10.99 -2.36 -3.85
CA PRO A 328 -12.07 -2.89 -4.67
C PRO A 328 -11.72 -2.69 -6.15
N LYS A 329 -12.18 -3.60 -7.02
CA LYS A 329 -12.04 -3.38 -8.46
C LYS A 329 -12.80 -2.11 -8.84
N PRO A 330 -12.20 -1.22 -9.66
CA PRO A 330 -12.94 -0.08 -10.18
C PRO A 330 -14.13 -0.59 -10.97
N SER A 331 -15.30 0.02 -10.77
CA SER A 331 -16.43 -0.17 -11.67
C SER A 331 -16.01 0.29 -13.06
N HIS A 332 -16.27 -0.53 -14.08
CA HIS A 332 -16.19 -0.08 -15.47
C HIS A 332 -17.34 0.90 -15.71
N GLU A 333 -17.25 2.11 -15.19
CA GLU A 333 -17.99 3.22 -15.77
C GLU A 333 -17.35 3.45 -17.14
N ALA A 334 -18.12 3.15 -18.19
CA ALA A 334 -17.72 3.44 -19.55
C ALA A 334 -17.29 4.91 -19.58
N ALA A 335 -16.05 5.18 -19.99
CA ALA A 335 -15.50 6.52 -20.10
C ALA A 335 -16.57 7.42 -20.70
N SER A 336 -17.14 8.30 -19.87
CA SER A 336 -18.24 9.16 -20.25
C SER A 336 -17.81 10.02 -21.44
N SER A 337 -18.77 10.51 -22.20
CA SER A 337 -18.56 11.40 -23.34
C SER A 337 -18.06 12.80 -22.92
N GLU A 338 -17.39 12.91 -21.79
CA GLU A 338 -16.90 14.18 -21.25
C GLU A 338 -15.67 14.67 -22.00
N ASP A 339 -15.60 15.99 -22.17
CA ASP A 339 -14.44 16.68 -22.73
C ASP A 339 -13.20 16.39 -21.86
N ILE A 340 -12.08 16.06 -22.50
CA ILE A 340 -10.83 15.81 -21.78
C ILE A 340 -10.40 17.10 -21.08
N VAL A 341 -10.30 17.10 -19.74
CA VAL A 341 -9.68 18.17 -18.96
C VAL A 341 -8.24 17.77 -18.64
N ILE A 342 -7.28 18.67 -18.88
CA ILE A 342 -5.87 18.43 -18.56
C ILE A 342 -5.59 19.08 -17.21
N GLU A 343 -5.21 18.27 -16.24
CA GLU A 343 -4.84 18.71 -14.89
C GLU A 343 -3.36 18.44 -14.62
N GLU A 344 -2.81 19.09 -13.59
CA GLU A 344 -1.45 18.84 -13.15
C GLU A 344 -1.33 17.47 -12.47
N PHE A 345 -0.21 16.78 -12.67
CA PHE A 345 0.02 15.46 -12.08
C PHE A 345 0.38 15.53 -10.58
N THR A 346 0.78 16.70 -10.09
CA THR A 346 1.17 16.92 -8.70
C THR A 346 0.00 16.59 -7.78
N ARG A 347 0.23 15.74 -6.77
CA ARG A 347 -0.84 15.29 -5.89
C ARG A 347 -1.11 16.33 -4.82
N LYS A 348 -2.40 16.52 -4.51
CA LYS A 348 -2.87 17.37 -3.41
C LYS A 348 -2.18 16.95 -2.11
N GLY A 349 -1.59 17.94 -1.42
CA GLY A 349 -0.75 17.76 -0.22
C GLY A 349 0.76 17.82 -0.47
N GLU A 350 1.25 17.91 -1.72
CA GLU A 350 2.68 18.19 -1.98
C GLU A 350 3.05 19.68 -1.93
N GLU A 351 2.09 20.60 -2.13
CA GLU A 351 2.31 22.04 -2.28
C GLU A 351 2.70 22.79 -0.99
N GLU A 352 2.29 22.30 0.19
CA GLU A 352 2.59 22.99 1.47
C GLU A 352 4.09 23.01 1.83
N SER A 353 4.93 22.19 1.18
CA SER A 353 6.36 22.10 1.46
C SER A 353 7.26 22.93 0.52
N GLN A 354 6.70 23.63 -0.47
CA GLN A 354 7.48 24.45 -1.41
C GLN A 354 7.51 25.94 -1.09
N LYS A 355 6.94 26.40 0.05
CA LYS A 355 7.20 27.77 0.52
C LYS A 355 8.64 27.87 1.01
N PRO A 356 9.51 28.69 0.38
CA PRO A 356 10.79 29.03 0.98
C PRO A 356 10.50 29.73 2.31
N LEU A 357 11.25 29.39 3.36
CA LEU A 357 11.38 30.22 4.54
C LEU A 357 11.94 31.57 4.07
N GLU A 358 11.06 32.56 3.87
CA GLU A 358 11.48 33.95 3.74
C GLU A 358 12.21 34.30 5.03
N ALA A 359 13.50 34.60 4.89
CA ALA A 359 14.31 35.11 5.97
C ALA A 359 13.65 36.38 6.51
N GLU A 360 13.27 36.39 7.78
CA GLU A 360 13.03 37.62 8.51
C GLU A 360 14.31 38.45 8.47
N GLY A 361 14.36 39.40 7.55
CA GLY A 361 15.27 40.51 7.60
C GLY A 361 14.88 41.38 8.79
N ASP A 362 15.58 41.20 9.90
CA ASP A 362 15.55 42.10 11.04
C ASP A 362 16.05 43.49 10.58
N GLN A 363 15.11 44.38 10.29
CA GLN A 363 15.33 45.82 10.29
C GLN A 363 15.13 46.32 11.72
N GLY A 364 16.23 46.48 12.45
CA GLY A 364 16.27 47.13 13.76
C GLY A 364 17.25 48.29 13.72
N SER A 365 16.71 49.51 13.83
CA SER A 365 17.41 50.81 13.82
C SER A 365 18.42 51.00 14.96
#